data_AF-A0A2E9BE93-F1
#
_entry.id   AF-A0A2E9BE93-F1
#
_cell.length_a   1.000
_cell.length_b   1.000
_cell.length_c   1.000
_cell.angle_alpha   90.00
_cell.angle_beta   90.00
_cell.angle_gamma   90.00
#
_symmetry.space_group_name_H-M   'P 1'
#
loop_
_entity.id
_entity.type
_entity.pdbx_description
1 polymer ?
#
loop_
_entity_poly.entity_id
_entity_poly.type
_entity_poly.pdbx_seq_one_letter_code
_entity_poly.pdbx_strand_id
1 'polypeptide(L)'
;DWSKEKDAFRDRILDQIEEKLGFEGLRDNIASELIITPEDWGDHCYRGAVFNLAHGLDQMLWKRPKNEFDEIKNLYLVGGGTHPGSGLPVIYESARISTKLLLDSLGIDPDWNGVDTWFSSRKRRTKVNKSAVATGSELNKGNPTQS
;
A
#
# COMPACT_ATOMS: atom_id res chain seq x y z
N ASP A 1 -9.53 -27.09 -4.72
CA ASP A 1 -10.95 -26.92 -5.08
C ASP A 1 -11.65 -26.45 -3.81
N TRP A 2 -11.72 -25.14 -3.62
CA TRP A 2 -12.21 -24.58 -2.35
C TRP A 2 -13.71 -24.84 -2.14
N SER A 3 -14.45 -25.16 -3.21
CA SER A 3 -15.85 -25.59 -3.10
C SER A 3 -16.05 -26.85 -2.27
N LYS A 4 -15.02 -27.71 -2.17
CA LYS A 4 -15.03 -28.96 -1.39
C LYS A 4 -14.31 -28.86 -0.06
N GLU A 5 -13.26 -28.05 0.03
CA GLU A 5 -12.36 -28.01 1.19
C GLU A 5 -12.82 -27.02 2.28
N LYS A 6 -13.63 -26.01 1.93
CA LYS A 6 -13.95 -24.89 2.84
C LYS A 6 -14.61 -25.33 4.16
N ASP A 7 -15.56 -26.26 4.10
CA ASP A 7 -16.39 -26.62 5.27
C ASP A 7 -15.58 -27.51 6.23
N ALA A 8 -14.80 -28.45 5.68
CA ALA A 8 -13.89 -29.27 6.47
C ALA A 8 -12.80 -28.42 7.15
N PHE A 9 -12.29 -27.40 6.46
CA PHE A 9 -11.31 -26.48 7.05
C PHE A 9 -11.94 -25.59 8.12
N ARG A 10 -13.16 -25.07 7.87
CA ARG A 10 -13.96 -24.32 8.84
C ARG A 10 -14.16 -25.13 10.13
N ASP A 11 -14.62 -26.37 10.01
CA ASP A 11 -14.86 -27.23 11.18
C ASP A 11 -13.56 -27.52 11.94
N ARG A 12 -12.45 -27.76 11.23
CA ARG A 12 -11.15 -27.93 11.86
C ARG A 12 -10.74 -26.71 12.68
N ILE A 13 -10.97 -25.48 12.19
CA ILE A 13 -10.66 -24.26 12.94
C ILE A 13 -11.54 -24.15 14.19
N LEU A 14 -12.83 -24.43 14.07
CA LEU A 14 -13.76 -24.41 15.21
C LEU A 14 -13.37 -25.44 16.26
N ASP A 15 -12.97 -26.66 15.88
CA ASP A 15 -12.44 -27.67 16.80
C ASP A 15 -11.21 -27.15 17.53
N GLN A 16 -10.26 -26.52 16.84
CA GLN A 16 -9.08 -25.95 17.51
C GLN A 16 -9.45 -24.87 18.53
N ILE A 17 -10.44 -24.03 18.23
CA ILE A 17 -10.86 -22.96 19.14
C ILE A 17 -11.58 -23.55 20.36
N GLU A 18 -12.50 -24.48 20.15
CA GLU A 18 -13.24 -25.13 21.24
C GLU A 18 -12.30 -25.98 22.12
N GLU A 19 -11.47 -26.84 21.52
CA GLU A 19 -10.63 -27.80 22.25
C GLU A 19 -9.36 -27.19 22.85
N LYS A 20 -8.70 -26.27 22.13
CA LYS A 20 -7.36 -25.77 22.54
C LYS A 20 -7.39 -24.40 23.18
N LEU A 21 -8.39 -23.58 22.85
CA LEU A 21 -8.53 -22.24 23.42
C LEU A 21 -9.63 -22.17 24.49
N GLY A 22 -10.40 -23.25 24.68
CA GLY A 22 -11.37 -23.40 25.77
C GLY A 22 -12.69 -22.66 25.56
N PHE A 23 -13.01 -22.27 24.32
CA PHE A 23 -14.27 -21.61 23.99
C PHE A 23 -15.36 -22.64 23.63
N GLU A 24 -15.74 -23.48 24.58
CA GLU A 24 -16.74 -24.53 24.37
C GLU A 24 -18.10 -23.97 23.89
N GLY A 25 -18.76 -24.68 22.98
CA GLY A 25 -20.08 -24.30 22.45
C GLY A 25 -20.05 -23.10 21.51
N LEU A 26 -18.88 -22.72 20.98
CA LEU A 26 -18.74 -21.62 20.03
C LEU A 26 -19.68 -21.79 18.83
N ARG A 27 -19.78 -23.02 18.29
CA ARG A 27 -20.65 -23.35 17.15
C ARG A 27 -22.10 -22.96 17.36
N ASP A 28 -22.64 -23.26 18.53
CA ASP A 28 -24.03 -22.98 18.88
C ASP A 28 -24.30 -21.48 19.07
N ASN A 29 -23.24 -20.68 19.24
CA ASN A 29 -23.29 -19.24 19.45
C ASN A 29 -22.96 -18.42 18.19
N ILE A 30 -22.76 -19.06 17.03
CA ILE A 30 -22.51 -18.34 15.77
C ILE A 30 -23.83 -17.71 15.29
N ALA A 31 -23.94 -16.39 15.43
CA ALA A 31 -25.10 -15.63 14.93
C ALA A 31 -25.02 -15.36 13.41
N SER A 32 -23.80 -15.24 12.87
CA SER A 32 -23.55 -14.98 11.46
C SER A 32 -22.16 -15.46 11.07
N GLU A 33 -22.00 -15.92 9.84
CA GLU A 33 -20.72 -16.39 9.33
C GLU A 33 -20.48 -15.88 7.91
N LEU A 34 -19.23 -15.45 7.65
CA LEU A 34 -18.73 -15.14 6.32
C LEU A 34 -17.44 -15.93 6.13
N ILE A 35 -17.43 -16.81 5.13
CA ILE A 35 -16.25 -17.58 4.74
C ILE A 35 -15.70 -16.95 3.46
N ILE A 36 -14.45 -16.49 3.51
CA ILE A 36 -13.72 -15.98 2.35
C ILE A 36 -12.55 -16.92 2.08
N THR A 37 -12.60 -17.62 0.97
CA THR A 37 -11.57 -18.55 0.51
C THR A 37 -10.57 -17.82 -0.40
N PRO A 38 -9.39 -18.41 -0.67
CA PRO A 38 -8.45 -17.87 -1.65
C PRO A 38 -9.04 -17.66 -3.06
N GLU A 39 -10.03 -18.46 -3.47
CA GLU A 39 -10.73 -18.26 -4.75
C GLU A 39 -11.55 -16.96 -4.71
N ASP A 40 -12.25 -16.68 -3.61
CA ASP A 40 -13.03 -15.44 -3.43
C ASP A 40 -12.14 -14.18 -3.44
N TRP A 41 -10.90 -14.31 -2.96
CA TRP A 41 -9.92 -13.21 -3.05
C TRP A 41 -9.44 -12.93 -4.47
N GLY A 42 -9.54 -13.89 -5.39
CA GLY A 42 -9.13 -13.73 -6.79
C GLY A 42 -9.87 -12.60 -7.51
N ASP A 43 -11.11 -12.34 -7.10
CA ASP A 43 -11.97 -11.28 -7.65
C ASP A 43 -11.66 -9.89 -7.06
N HIS A 44 -10.92 -9.84 -5.93
CA HIS A 44 -10.62 -8.61 -5.20
C HIS A 44 -9.14 -8.23 -5.19
N CYS A 45 -8.25 -9.19 -5.41
CA CYS A 45 -6.81 -9.04 -5.39
C CYS A 45 -6.19 -9.97 -6.43
N TYR A 46 -5.24 -9.46 -7.23
CA TYR A 46 -4.57 -10.26 -8.25
C TYR A 46 -3.97 -11.55 -7.63
N ARG A 47 -4.47 -12.71 -8.08
CA ARG A 47 -4.10 -14.05 -7.59
C ARG A 47 -4.35 -14.29 -6.08
N GLY A 48 -5.28 -13.55 -5.47
CA GLY A 48 -5.63 -13.71 -4.06
C GLY A 48 -4.52 -13.31 -3.08
N ALA A 49 -3.48 -12.61 -3.55
CA ALA A 49 -2.36 -12.19 -2.72
C ALA A 49 -2.72 -10.92 -1.93
N VAL A 50 -3.34 -11.11 -0.77
CA VAL A 50 -3.74 -10.02 0.16
C VAL A 50 -2.53 -9.16 0.58
N PHE A 51 -1.31 -9.70 0.49
CA PHE A 51 -0.04 -9.01 0.77
C PHE A 51 0.87 -8.81 -0.46
N ASN A 52 0.33 -8.92 -1.68
CA ASN A 52 1.01 -8.73 -2.97
C ASN A 52 2.12 -9.78 -3.26
N LEU A 53 3.39 -9.53 -2.93
CA LEU A 53 4.49 -10.46 -3.23
C LEU A 53 4.73 -11.45 -2.08
N ALA A 54 5.15 -12.68 -2.41
CA ALA A 54 5.43 -13.75 -1.45
C ALA A 54 6.42 -13.30 -0.34
N HIS A 55 6.18 -13.80 0.89
CA HIS A 55 6.95 -13.50 2.11
C HIS A 55 8.34 -14.17 2.14
N GLY A 56 9.19 -13.91 1.14
CA GLY A 56 10.64 -14.13 1.22
C GLY A 56 11.33 -12.88 1.73
N LEU A 57 12.16 -12.98 2.79
CA LEU A 57 12.90 -11.85 3.35
C LEU A 57 13.80 -11.14 2.31
N ASP A 58 14.28 -11.88 1.32
CA ASP A 58 15.12 -11.38 0.21
C ASP A 58 14.31 -10.55 -0.82
N GLN A 59 13.04 -10.90 -1.02
CA GLN A 59 12.11 -10.20 -1.92
C GLN A 59 11.39 -9.03 -1.24
N MET A 60 11.24 -9.09 0.08
CA MET A 60 10.53 -8.08 0.87
C MET A 60 11.35 -6.80 1.14
N LEU A 61 12.59 -6.66 0.67
CA LEU A 61 13.37 -5.45 0.97
C LEU A 61 14.22 -4.96 -0.21
N TRP A 62 14.94 -5.85 -0.91
CA TRP A 62 15.97 -5.41 -1.87
C TRP A 62 15.53 -5.41 -3.34
N LYS A 63 14.62 -6.32 -3.73
CA LYS A 63 14.21 -6.51 -5.14
C LYS A 63 12.92 -5.80 -5.55
N ARG A 64 12.38 -4.92 -4.69
CA ARG A 64 11.16 -4.18 -5.05
C ARG A 64 11.44 -3.06 -6.06
N PRO A 65 10.52 -2.82 -7.02
CA PRO A 65 10.57 -1.64 -7.86
C PRO A 65 10.69 -0.37 -7.03
N LYS A 66 11.53 0.55 -7.52
CA LYS A 66 11.70 1.88 -6.91
C LYS A 66 10.45 2.74 -7.12
N ASN A 67 10.24 3.69 -6.22
CA ASN A 67 9.13 4.64 -6.28
C ASN A 67 9.19 5.58 -7.49
N GLU A 68 10.39 5.88 -8.01
CA GLU A 68 10.61 6.56 -9.30
C GLU A 68 11.10 5.49 -10.29
N PHE A 69 10.37 5.29 -11.38
CA PHE A 69 10.68 4.25 -12.35
C PHE A 69 11.84 4.69 -13.26
N ASP A 70 12.88 3.86 -13.37
CA ASP A 70 14.12 4.26 -14.06
C ASP A 70 13.93 4.34 -15.60
N GLU A 71 13.02 3.56 -16.19
CA GLU A 71 12.85 3.46 -17.65
C GLU A 71 11.88 4.48 -18.25
N ILE A 72 10.92 4.98 -17.45
CA ILE A 72 9.86 5.88 -17.92
C ILE A 72 9.90 7.15 -17.08
N LYS A 73 10.21 8.29 -17.72
CA LYS A 73 10.22 9.59 -17.06
C LYS A 73 8.83 9.94 -16.52
N ASN A 74 8.80 10.53 -15.33
CA ASN A 74 7.58 10.96 -14.64
C ASN A 74 6.60 9.82 -14.31
N LEU A 75 7.07 8.58 -14.27
CA LEU A 75 6.31 7.45 -13.75
C LEU A 75 6.72 7.14 -12.32
N TYR A 76 5.74 7.13 -11.42
CA TYR A 76 5.93 6.85 -10.00
C TYR A 76 5.06 5.66 -9.57
N LEU A 77 5.65 4.77 -8.78
CA LEU A 77 4.98 3.57 -8.27
C LEU A 77 4.63 3.76 -6.79
N VAL A 78 3.51 3.19 -6.34
CA VAL A 78 3.06 3.26 -4.94
C VAL A 78 2.37 1.96 -4.56
N GLY A 79 2.55 1.54 -3.30
CA GLY A 79 1.81 0.43 -2.70
C GLY A 79 2.68 -0.71 -2.22
N GLY A 80 2.05 -1.83 -1.85
CA GLY A 80 2.71 -2.94 -1.14
C GLY A 80 3.76 -3.71 -1.96
N GLY A 81 3.69 -3.59 -3.29
CA GLY A 81 4.66 -4.16 -4.22
C GLY A 81 5.85 -3.25 -4.52
N THR A 82 5.79 -1.98 -4.10
CA THR A 82 6.84 -0.97 -4.31
C THR A 82 7.68 -0.84 -3.05
N HIS A 83 8.91 -0.34 -3.18
CA HIS A 83 9.68 0.08 -2.01
C HIS A 83 8.84 1.04 -1.11
N PRO A 84 8.91 0.93 0.23
CA PRO A 84 9.72 -0.02 1.01
C PRO A 84 9.09 -1.41 1.17
N GLY A 85 7.75 -1.52 1.10
CA GLY A 85 7.13 -2.84 1.07
C GLY A 85 5.65 -2.98 1.36
N SER A 86 5.27 -4.20 1.78
CA SER A 86 3.89 -4.59 2.10
C SER A 86 3.56 -4.41 3.58
N GLY A 87 2.29 -4.07 3.86
CA GLY A 87 1.79 -3.69 5.18
C GLY A 87 1.41 -2.21 5.24
N LEU A 88 0.39 -1.85 6.02
CA LEU A 88 -0.17 -0.49 6.03
C LEU A 88 0.89 0.61 6.28
N PRO A 89 1.78 0.51 7.29
CA PRO A 89 2.76 1.56 7.55
C PRO A 89 3.71 1.80 6.37
N VAL A 90 4.18 0.73 5.72
CA VAL A 90 5.11 0.82 4.59
C VAL A 90 4.43 1.20 3.28
N ILE A 91 3.14 0.88 3.11
CA ILE A 91 2.31 1.38 2.01
C ILE A 91 2.17 2.90 2.11
N TYR A 92 1.90 3.43 3.30
CA TYR A 92 1.85 4.88 3.52
C TYR A 92 3.20 5.54 3.26
N GLU A 93 4.29 4.93 3.70
CA GLU A 93 5.62 5.45 3.41
C GLU A 93 5.95 5.40 1.91
N SER A 94 5.53 4.36 1.20
CA SER A 94 5.63 4.28 -0.27
C SER A 94 4.94 5.47 -0.94
N ALA A 95 3.71 5.80 -0.51
CA ALA A 95 2.97 6.96 -1.03
C ALA A 95 3.67 8.28 -0.73
N ARG A 96 4.19 8.43 0.50
CA ARG A 96 4.95 9.60 0.92
C ARG A 96 6.23 9.77 0.10
N ILE A 97 6.98 8.70 -0.15
CA ILE A 97 8.20 8.73 -0.97
C ILE A 97 7.86 9.15 -2.41
N SER A 98 6.89 8.49 -3.04
CA SER A 98 6.50 8.79 -4.43
C SER A 98 6.03 10.23 -4.61
N THR A 99 5.25 10.74 -3.66
CA THR A 99 4.77 12.13 -3.68
C THR A 99 5.92 13.12 -3.58
N LYS A 100 6.90 12.89 -2.69
CA LYS A 100 8.09 13.76 -2.59
C LYS A 100 8.91 13.77 -3.88
N LEU A 101 9.07 12.62 -4.52
CA LEU A 101 9.83 12.48 -5.77
C LEU A 101 9.13 13.20 -6.94
N LEU A 102 7.80 13.15 -6.97
CA LEU A 102 6.98 13.90 -7.92
C LEU A 102 7.09 15.41 -7.69
N LEU A 103 6.96 15.88 -6.45
CA LEU A 103 7.01 17.31 -6.16
C LEU A 103 8.39 17.91 -6.44
N ASP A 104 9.47 17.18 -6.16
CA ASP A 104 10.83 17.58 -6.54
C ASP A 104 11.01 17.66 -8.06
N SER A 105 10.46 16.71 -8.82
CA SER A 105 10.55 16.76 -10.28
C SER A 105 9.80 17.94 -10.88
N LEU A 106 8.70 18.37 -10.23
CA LEU A 106 7.94 19.58 -10.58
C LEU A 106 8.53 20.87 -9.99
N GLY A 107 9.55 20.79 -9.12
CA GLY A 107 10.11 21.94 -8.42
C GLY A 107 9.15 22.61 -7.44
N ILE A 108 8.16 21.86 -6.94
CA ILE A 108 7.16 22.34 -5.96
C ILE A 108 7.71 22.10 -4.55
N ASP A 109 7.71 23.14 -3.72
CA ASP A 109 8.00 23.04 -2.29
C ASP A 109 6.67 23.06 -1.51
N PRO A 110 6.10 21.89 -1.19
CA PRO A 110 4.85 21.79 -0.44
C PRO A 110 4.98 22.25 1.02
N ASP A 111 3.94 22.89 1.53
CA ASP A 111 3.79 23.11 2.97
C ASP A 111 3.21 21.85 3.63
N TRP A 112 4.04 21.15 4.39
CA TRP A 112 3.67 19.93 5.11
C TRP A 112 3.33 20.18 6.57
N ASN A 113 2.68 21.30 6.88
CA ASN A 113 2.35 21.71 8.25
C ASN A 113 3.60 21.74 9.15
N GLY A 114 4.72 22.24 8.63
CA GLY A 114 5.98 22.37 9.36
C GLY A 114 6.85 21.10 9.49
N VAL A 115 6.47 19.97 8.87
CA VAL A 115 7.32 18.77 8.85
C VAL A 115 8.32 18.86 7.70
N ASP A 116 9.62 18.75 7.97
CA ASP A 116 10.60 18.61 6.88
C ASP A 116 10.40 17.26 6.20
N THR A 117 10.15 17.32 4.92
CA THR A 117 9.80 16.18 4.08
C THR A 117 10.89 15.83 3.11
N TRP A 118 11.99 16.55 3.10
CA TRP A 118 13.04 16.23 2.16
C TRP A 118 13.94 15.10 2.67
N PHE A 119 14.38 14.24 1.76
CA PHE A 119 15.37 13.22 2.09
C PHE A 119 16.71 13.93 2.33
N SER A 120 17.15 13.98 3.57
CA SER A 120 18.42 14.63 3.95
C SER A 120 19.63 14.11 3.15
N SER A 121 19.58 12.86 2.71
CA SER A 121 20.61 12.20 1.90
C SER A 121 20.56 12.51 0.39
N ARG A 122 19.49 13.18 -0.10
CA ARG A 122 19.30 13.47 -1.52
C ARG A 122 19.44 14.97 -1.75
N LYS A 123 20.11 15.39 -2.84
CA LYS A 123 20.06 16.79 -3.29
C LYS A 123 18.77 17.00 -4.09
N ARG A 124 18.02 18.07 -3.79
CA ARG A 124 16.86 18.48 -4.61
C ARG A 124 17.33 18.77 -6.03
N ARG A 125 16.52 18.43 -7.03
CA ARG A 125 16.80 18.89 -8.40
C ARG A 125 16.67 20.42 -8.40
N THR A 126 17.74 21.12 -8.77
CA THR A 126 17.73 22.58 -8.88
C THR A 126 16.68 22.99 -9.91
N LYS A 127 15.84 23.97 -9.54
CA LYS A 127 14.71 24.50 -10.32
C LYS A 127 14.90 24.34 -11.83
N VAL A 128 14.07 23.50 -12.45
CA VAL A 128 13.86 23.53 -13.90
C VAL A 128 13.37 24.93 -14.25
N ASN A 129 14.00 25.55 -15.25
CA ASN A 129 13.68 26.90 -15.72
C ASN A 129 12.17 27.10 -15.85
N LYS A 130 11.67 28.19 -15.24
CA LYS A 130 10.25 28.63 -15.21
C LYS A 130 9.62 28.89 -16.60
N SER A 131 10.27 28.53 -17.70
CA SER A 131 9.81 28.85 -19.05
C SER A 131 8.77 27.88 -19.64
N ALA A 132 8.45 26.77 -18.97
CA ALA A 132 7.50 25.77 -19.49
C ALA A 132 6.09 25.82 -18.84
N VAL A 133 5.87 26.63 -17.79
CA VAL A 133 4.57 26.77 -17.10
C VAL A 133 4.05 28.20 -17.23
N ALA A 134 4.08 28.72 -18.45
CA ALA A 134 3.52 30.03 -18.80
C ALA A 134 2.37 29.89 -19.79
N THR A 135 1.48 28.92 -19.58
CA THR A 135 0.14 28.87 -20.19
C THR A 135 -0.76 28.06 -19.27
N GLY A 136 -1.45 28.75 -18.36
CA GLY A 136 -2.37 28.14 -17.41
C GLY A 136 -2.52 29.03 -16.18
N SER A 137 -3.57 29.83 -16.19
CA SER A 137 -4.04 30.75 -15.15
C SER A 137 -3.80 30.31 -13.69
N GLU A 138 -3.50 31.30 -12.86
CA GLU A 138 -3.38 31.28 -11.39
C GLU A 138 -4.17 30.16 -10.70
N LEU A 139 -3.45 29.13 -10.23
CA LEU A 139 -3.97 28.20 -9.23
C LEU A 139 -3.71 28.78 -7.85
N ASN A 140 -4.82 29.21 -7.26
CA ASN A 140 -5.01 29.67 -5.90
C ASN A 140 -4.28 28.75 -4.90
N LYS A 141 -3.55 29.32 -3.94
CA LYS A 141 -2.96 28.57 -2.81
C LYS A 141 -4.08 28.14 -1.87
N GLY A 142 -4.74 27.04 -2.20
CA GLY A 142 -5.72 26.39 -1.33
C GLY A 142 -5.04 25.49 -0.32
N ASN A 143 -5.21 25.78 0.97
CA ASN A 143 -4.85 24.89 2.07
C ASN A 143 -5.73 23.63 1.99
N PRO A 144 -5.18 22.41 1.97
CA PRO A 144 -5.97 21.18 1.83
C PRO A 144 -6.59 20.66 3.13
N THR A 145 -6.79 21.50 4.15
CA THR A 145 -7.34 21.08 5.45
C THR A 145 -8.42 22.03 5.97
N GLN A 146 -9.54 22.17 5.24
CA GLN A 146 -10.85 22.50 5.83
C GLN A 146 -11.99 21.93 4.97
N SER A 147 -12.53 20.78 5.38
CA SER A 147 -13.98 20.43 5.44
C SER A 147 -14.14 19.04 6.05
#